data_AF-H3H1G3-F1
#
_entry.id   AF-H3H1G3-F1
#
_cell.length_a   1.000
_cell.length_b   1.000
_cell.length_c   1.000
_cell.angle_alpha   90.00
_cell.angle_beta   90.00
_cell.angle_gamma   90.00
#
_symmetry.space_group_name_H-M   'P 1'
#
loop_
_entity.id
_entity.type
_entity.pdbx_description
1 polymer ?
#
loop_
_entity_poly.entity_id
_entity_poly.type
_entity_poly.pdbx_seq_one_letter_code
_entity_poly.pdbx_strand_id
1 'polypeptide(L)'
;MTTVRLTLLREERDVQQVEALEAASFPAVEAANEKTIRLRQHEAGQFFSVAHTAEGVLVGFVTSTLTTAEGSVDTHDPDGSTLCIRSVVVDPASRRQGIALRMLKQYVETTCHQQQVDAFTREPFQGNPAAVVLLQPGGFHHERAPEWMQLVAREKNLGATAFAAPREASADVTVVEYDIKWFSPLVELTLCGHGTLSTATVRFYNRTNILICRYEVTSDQQFRVVMNFPCKLTAPLSPGTSLEAIAAALGVAPVGVLDARLALNDVIVRLDKSAFESLTPDHGRINEIETGFVVTTEAPSNHSADFLSRFFAPSIGINEDPVTGSAHCGLGPYWSGILGKRKLTGYQATSVRGGFVEIDLDDAQPGRVLLKCQGVVVACGVLTPSH
;
A
#
# COMPACT_ATOMS: atom_id res chain seq x y z
N MET A 1 -9.62 -3.05 -29.94
CA MET A 1 -10.11 -3.97 -28.88
C MET A 1 -11.16 -3.22 -28.08
N THR A 2 -12.32 -3.83 -27.83
CA THR A 2 -13.43 -3.17 -27.12
C THR A 2 -13.09 -3.00 -25.64
N THR A 3 -12.82 -1.76 -25.24
CA THR A 3 -12.65 -1.35 -23.85
C THR A 3 -14.01 -1.37 -23.16
N VAL A 4 -14.07 -1.91 -21.94
CA VAL A 4 -15.30 -1.99 -21.14
C VAL A 4 -15.10 -1.31 -19.80
N ARG A 5 -16.15 -0.69 -19.26
CA ARG A 5 -16.17 -0.03 -17.95
C ARG A 5 -17.21 -0.70 -17.07
N LEU A 6 -16.82 -1.14 -15.88
CA LEU A 6 -17.75 -1.63 -14.86
C LEU A 6 -18.35 -0.48 -14.05
N THR A 7 -19.65 -0.55 -13.81
CA THR A 7 -20.40 0.32 -12.90
C THR A 7 -21.43 -0.51 -12.14
N LEU A 8 -21.86 -0.07 -10.96
CA LEU A 8 -22.94 -0.74 -10.24
C LEU A 8 -24.25 -0.67 -11.03
N LEU A 9 -25.07 -1.73 -10.98
CA LEU A 9 -26.40 -1.76 -11.57
C LEU A 9 -27.32 -0.78 -10.81
N ARG A 10 -27.56 0.40 -11.37
CA ARG A 10 -28.43 1.44 -10.77
C ARG A 10 -29.56 1.91 -11.66
N GLU A 11 -29.39 1.86 -12.97
CA GLU A 11 -30.33 2.45 -13.93
C GLU A 11 -31.41 1.44 -14.33
N GLU A 12 -32.66 1.90 -14.40
CA GLU A 12 -33.81 1.05 -14.79
C GLU A 12 -33.67 0.43 -16.18
N ARG A 13 -33.08 1.17 -17.12
CA ARG A 13 -32.82 0.67 -18.47
C ARG A 13 -31.84 -0.51 -18.49
N ASP A 14 -30.95 -0.59 -17.52
CA ASP A 14 -29.94 -1.65 -17.44
C ASP A 14 -30.53 -2.91 -16.81
N VAL A 15 -31.51 -2.78 -15.89
CA VAL A 15 -32.21 -3.92 -15.29
C VAL A 15 -32.89 -4.77 -16.38
N GLN A 16 -33.59 -4.12 -17.32
CA GLN A 16 -34.25 -4.80 -18.44
C GLN A 16 -33.25 -5.47 -19.38
N GLN A 17 -32.11 -4.80 -19.65
CA GLN A 17 -31.06 -5.36 -20.50
C GLN A 17 -30.35 -6.55 -19.83
N VAL A 18 -30.14 -6.50 -18.51
CA VAL A 18 -29.57 -7.61 -17.73
C VAL A 18 -30.49 -8.82 -17.76
N GLU A 19 -31.81 -8.64 -17.66
CA GLU A 19 -32.78 -9.73 -17.80
C GLU A 19 -32.70 -10.39 -19.19
N ALA A 20 -32.63 -9.58 -20.25
CA ALA A 20 -32.47 -10.10 -21.60
C ALA A 20 -31.15 -10.89 -21.77
N LEU A 21 -30.06 -10.42 -21.14
CA LEU A 21 -28.77 -11.11 -21.16
C LEU A 21 -28.78 -12.42 -20.37
N GLU A 22 -29.44 -12.47 -19.21
CA GLU A 22 -29.70 -13.69 -18.43
C GLU A 22 -30.46 -14.71 -19.26
N ALA A 23 -31.61 -14.31 -19.83
CA ALA A 23 -32.45 -15.19 -20.65
C ALA A 23 -31.73 -15.70 -21.91
N ALA A 24 -30.82 -14.92 -22.48
CA ALA A 24 -30.01 -15.33 -23.63
C ALA A 24 -28.81 -16.22 -23.25
N SER A 25 -28.49 -16.34 -21.96
CA SER A 25 -27.29 -17.03 -21.47
C SER A 25 -27.59 -18.31 -20.69
N PHE A 26 -28.77 -18.44 -20.10
CA PHE A 26 -29.18 -19.59 -19.29
C PHE A 26 -30.52 -20.18 -19.75
N PRO A 27 -30.79 -21.47 -19.47
CA PRO A 27 -32.12 -22.07 -19.66
C PRO A 27 -33.20 -21.32 -18.89
N ALA A 28 -34.44 -21.30 -19.39
CA ALA A 28 -35.55 -20.52 -18.80
C ALA A 28 -35.88 -20.86 -17.33
N VAL A 29 -35.50 -22.06 -16.86
CA VAL A 29 -35.69 -22.50 -15.47
C VAL A 29 -34.57 -22.02 -14.53
N GLU A 30 -33.44 -21.58 -15.07
CA GLU A 30 -32.24 -21.12 -14.35
C GLU A 30 -32.02 -19.61 -14.48
N ALA A 31 -32.48 -19.02 -15.59
CA ALA A 31 -32.32 -17.59 -15.88
C ALA A 31 -33.03 -16.72 -14.83
N ALA A 32 -32.32 -15.73 -14.29
CA ALA A 32 -32.90 -14.78 -13.36
C ALA A 32 -33.88 -13.83 -14.07
N ASN A 33 -35.14 -13.83 -13.64
CA ASN A 33 -36.14 -12.86 -14.10
C ASN A 33 -35.97 -11.48 -13.45
N GLU A 34 -36.69 -10.47 -13.95
CA GLU A 34 -36.65 -9.09 -13.45
C GLU A 34 -36.79 -9.01 -11.92
N LYS A 35 -37.75 -9.76 -11.34
CA LYS A 35 -37.98 -9.77 -9.89
C LYS A 35 -36.73 -10.22 -9.12
N THR A 36 -36.05 -11.25 -9.61
CA THR A 36 -34.83 -11.79 -9.00
C THR A 36 -33.66 -10.81 -9.16
N ILE A 37 -33.54 -10.16 -10.31
CA ILE A 37 -32.51 -9.14 -10.56
C ILE A 37 -32.71 -7.95 -9.62
N ARG A 38 -33.95 -7.45 -9.47
CA ARG A 38 -34.28 -6.36 -8.53
C ARG A 38 -34.03 -6.74 -7.08
N LEU A 39 -34.34 -7.97 -6.70
CA LEU A 39 -34.03 -8.47 -5.36
C LEU A 39 -32.51 -8.44 -5.10
N ARG A 40 -31.71 -8.95 -6.04
CA ARG A 40 -30.23 -8.91 -5.95
C ARG A 40 -29.69 -7.48 -5.96
N GLN A 41 -30.29 -6.59 -6.75
CA GLN A 41 -29.95 -5.17 -6.77
C GLN A 41 -30.22 -4.52 -5.41
N HIS A 42 -31.31 -4.89 -4.75
CA HIS A 42 -31.67 -4.37 -3.44
C HIS A 42 -30.82 -4.96 -2.31
N GLU A 43 -30.65 -6.28 -2.25
CA GLU A 43 -29.99 -6.99 -1.15
C GLU A 43 -28.47 -7.03 -1.28
N ALA A 44 -27.94 -7.13 -2.50
CA ALA A 44 -26.52 -7.33 -2.78
C ALA A 44 -26.00 -6.36 -3.85
N GLY A 45 -26.63 -5.18 -4.00
CA GLY A 45 -26.36 -4.24 -5.09
C GLY A 45 -24.90 -3.76 -5.18
N GLN A 46 -24.20 -3.70 -4.04
CA GLN A 46 -22.77 -3.40 -3.98
C GLN A 46 -21.87 -4.45 -4.65
N PHE A 47 -22.40 -5.64 -4.90
CA PHE A 47 -21.74 -6.76 -5.58
C PHE A 47 -22.33 -7.02 -6.97
N PHE A 48 -23.16 -6.10 -7.49
CA PHE A 48 -23.79 -6.23 -8.81
C PHE A 48 -23.29 -5.14 -9.75
N SER A 49 -22.42 -5.51 -10.68
CA SER A 49 -21.83 -4.61 -11.68
C SER A 49 -22.27 -4.94 -13.10
N VAL A 50 -22.53 -3.93 -13.91
CA VAL A 50 -22.76 -4.00 -15.35
C VAL A 50 -21.56 -3.45 -16.11
N ALA A 51 -21.31 -3.97 -17.30
CA ALA A 51 -20.18 -3.60 -18.15
C ALA A 51 -20.68 -2.90 -19.41
N HIS A 52 -20.21 -1.67 -19.62
CA HIS A 52 -20.54 -0.86 -20.79
C HIS A 52 -19.33 -0.68 -21.71
N THR A 53 -19.57 -0.60 -23.02
CA THR A 53 -18.55 -0.14 -23.98
C THR A 53 -18.32 1.37 -23.84
N ALA A 54 -17.32 1.91 -24.55
CA ALA A 54 -17.06 3.35 -24.59
C ALA A 54 -18.26 4.15 -25.13
N GLU A 55 -19.08 3.53 -25.99
CA GLU A 55 -20.28 4.09 -26.58
C GLU A 55 -21.51 3.96 -25.66
N GLY A 56 -21.35 3.42 -24.46
CA GLY A 56 -22.42 3.27 -23.48
C GLY A 56 -23.33 2.06 -23.72
N VAL A 57 -22.91 1.09 -24.54
CA VAL A 57 -23.68 -0.13 -24.80
C VAL A 57 -23.39 -1.16 -23.71
N LEU A 58 -24.44 -1.70 -23.07
CA LEU A 58 -24.29 -2.76 -22.07
C LEU A 58 -23.93 -4.07 -22.76
N VAL A 59 -22.80 -4.66 -22.38
CA VAL A 59 -22.23 -5.86 -23.01
C VAL A 59 -22.02 -7.03 -22.05
N GLY A 60 -22.33 -6.84 -20.77
CA GLY A 60 -22.26 -7.91 -19.78
C GLY A 60 -22.54 -7.42 -18.36
N PHE A 61 -22.56 -8.35 -17.42
CA PHE A 61 -22.64 -8.06 -15.99
C PHE A 61 -21.96 -9.13 -15.13
N VAL A 62 -21.66 -8.78 -13.89
CA VAL A 62 -21.16 -9.66 -12.83
C VAL A 62 -22.02 -9.45 -11.58
N THR A 63 -22.47 -10.53 -10.95
CA THR A 63 -23.21 -10.48 -9.68
C THR A 63 -22.67 -11.51 -8.71
N SER A 64 -22.59 -11.15 -7.43
CA SER A 64 -22.12 -12.01 -6.35
C SER A 64 -22.96 -11.83 -5.09
N THR A 65 -22.80 -12.76 -4.15
CA THR A 65 -23.39 -12.69 -2.81
C THR A 65 -22.39 -13.08 -1.74
N LEU A 66 -22.63 -12.65 -0.52
CA LEU A 66 -21.89 -13.13 0.66
C LEU A 66 -22.56 -14.41 1.22
N THR A 67 -21.75 -15.30 1.79
CA THR A 67 -22.15 -16.53 2.49
C THR A 67 -21.21 -16.84 3.66
N THR A 68 -21.71 -17.49 4.71
CA THR A 68 -21.01 -17.83 5.97
C THR A 68 -20.18 -19.12 5.93
N ALA A 69 -20.06 -19.74 4.74
CA ALA A 69 -19.50 -21.08 4.45
C ALA A 69 -20.44 -22.24 4.84
N GLU A 70 -20.60 -23.19 3.89
CA GLU A 70 -21.62 -24.27 3.81
C GLU A 70 -23.07 -23.85 3.47
N GLY A 71 -23.37 -22.56 3.31
CA GLY A 71 -24.69 -22.05 2.89
C GLY A 71 -24.94 -22.09 1.38
N SER A 72 -26.22 -22.26 0.99
CA SER A 72 -26.71 -22.20 -0.40
C SER A 72 -26.20 -20.93 -1.10
N VAL A 73 -25.69 -21.11 -2.32
CA VAL A 73 -25.26 -20.04 -3.22
C VAL A 73 -26.47 -19.30 -3.81
N ASP A 74 -27.67 -19.33 -3.20
CA ASP A 74 -28.89 -18.71 -3.74
C ASP A 74 -29.40 -17.51 -2.93
N THR A 75 -29.00 -17.33 -1.67
CA THR A 75 -29.42 -16.19 -0.83
C THR A 75 -28.24 -15.29 -0.45
N HIS A 76 -28.44 -13.97 -0.42
CA HIS A 76 -27.43 -13.04 0.09
C HIS A 76 -27.46 -13.07 1.61
N ASP A 77 -26.33 -13.38 2.24
CA ASP A 77 -26.15 -13.28 3.69
C ASP A 77 -25.32 -12.03 4.01
N PRO A 78 -25.92 -10.95 4.53
CA PRO A 78 -25.20 -9.73 4.87
C PRO A 78 -24.05 -9.95 5.88
N ASP A 79 -24.14 -11.00 6.69
CA ASP A 79 -23.14 -11.37 7.70
C ASP A 79 -22.12 -12.40 7.18
N GLY A 80 -22.23 -12.79 5.90
CA GLY A 80 -21.35 -13.76 5.24
C GLY A 80 -19.93 -13.24 5.00
N SER A 81 -18.95 -14.10 5.23
CA SER A 81 -17.52 -13.77 5.07
C SER A 81 -16.91 -14.21 3.74
N THR A 82 -17.65 -14.98 2.93
CA THR A 82 -17.19 -15.50 1.63
C THR A 82 -17.99 -14.88 0.50
N LEU A 83 -17.32 -14.17 -0.42
CA LEU A 83 -17.95 -13.65 -1.64
C LEU A 83 -18.01 -14.74 -2.72
N CYS A 84 -19.22 -15.14 -3.11
CA CYS A 84 -19.47 -16.10 -4.17
C CYS A 84 -19.95 -15.39 -5.44
N ILE A 85 -19.15 -15.44 -6.51
CA ILE A 85 -19.57 -14.97 -7.84
C ILE A 85 -20.65 -15.92 -8.35
N ARG A 86 -21.83 -15.37 -8.63
CA ARG A 86 -22.99 -16.13 -9.13
C ARG A 86 -23.02 -16.20 -10.63
N SER A 87 -22.99 -15.04 -11.27
CA SER A 87 -23.07 -14.96 -12.72
C SER A 87 -22.02 -14.00 -13.24
N VAL A 88 -21.37 -14.43 -14.33
CA VAL A 88 -20.55 -13.60 -15.21
C VAL A 88 -21.12 -13.78 -16.60
N VAL A 89 -21.85 -12.78 -17.07
CA VAL A 89 -22.56 -12.87 -18.35
C VAL A 89 -21.98 -11.86 -19.31
N VAL A 90 -21.74 -12.32 -20.54
CA VAL A 90 -21.35 -11.48 -21.66
C VAL A 90 -22.36 -11.69 -22.77
N ASP A 91 -22.79 -10.57 -23.34
CA ASP A 91 -23.64 -10.50 -24.51
C ASP A 91 -23.16 -11.49 -25.60
N PRO A 92 -24.06 -12.34 -26.17
CA PRO A 92 -23.69 -13.33 -27.16
C PRO A 92 -22.87 -12.79 -28.33
N ALA A 93 -23.18 -11.60 -28.84
CA ALA A 93 -22.45 -10.99 -29.96
C ALA A 93 -21.04 -10.50 -29.56
N SER A 94 -20.82 -10.32 -28.26
CA SER A 94 -19.59 -9.80 -27.67
C SER A 94 -18.67 -10.90 -27.08
N ARG A 95 -19.10 -12.18 -27.13
CA ARG A 95 -18.33 -13.32 -26.61
C ARG A 95 -17.03 -13.57 -27.41
N ARG A 96 -16.09 -14.29 -26.80
CA ARG A 96 -14.76 -14.63 -27.36
C ARG A 96 -13.84 -13.43 -27.65
N GLN A 97 -14.19 -12.22 -27.19
CA GLN A 97 -13.36 -11.01 -27.30
C GLN A 97 -12.57 -10.69 -26.01
N GLY A 98 -12.51 -11.63 -25.07
CA GLY A 98 -11.85 -11.48 -23.77
C GLY A 98 -12.57 -10.58 -22.77
N ILE A 99 -13.82 -10.19 -23.04
CA ILE A 99 -14.61 -9.27 -22.20
C ILE A 99 -14.84 -9.85 -20.81
N ALA A 100 -15.23 -11.12 -20.68
CA ALA A 100 -15.46 -11.76 -19.38
C ALA A 100 -14.23 -11.70 -18.46
N LEU A 101 -13.03 -11.96 -18.99
CA LEU A 101 -11.79 -11.88 -18.23
C LEU A 101 -11.48 -10.45 -17.77
N ARG A 102 -11.72 -9.44 -18.64
CA ARG A 102 -11.55 -8.03 -18.27
C ARG A 102 -12.55 -7.60 -17.20
N MET A 103 -13.81 -8.00 -17.35
CA MET A 103 -14.85 -7.74 -16.36
C MET A 103 -14.50 -8.35 -15.01
N LEU A 104 -14.07 -9.62 -14.98
CA LEU A 104 -13.69 -10.29 -13.74
C LEU A 104 -12.49 -9.63 -13.05
N LYS A 105 -11.46 -9.22 -13.81
CA LYS A 105 -10.32 -8.48 -13.25
C LYS A 105 -10.77 -7.16 -12.61
N GLN A 106 -11.52 -6.35 -13.35
CA GLN A 106 -12.04 -5.07 -12.85
C GLN A 106 -13.02 -5.26 -11.68
N TYR A 107 -13.82 -6.33 -11.69
CA TYR A 107 -14.75 -6.67 -10.63
C TYR A 107 -14.03 -7.06 -9.34
N VAL A 108 -13.02 -7.93 -9.43
CA VAL A 108 -12.20 -8.31 -8.27
C VAL A 108 -11.45 -7.09 -7.73
N GLU A 109 -10.90 -6.24 -8.59
CA GLU A 109 -10.22 -5.00 -8.18
C GLU A 109 -11.15 -4.01 -7.47
N THR A 110 -12.43 -3.97 -7.86
CA THR A 110 -13.43 -3.07 -7.24
C THR A 110 -14.11 -3.65 -6.01
N THR A 111 -14.10 -4.98 -5.86
CA THR A 111 -14.76 -5.70 -4.76
C THR A 111 -13.78 -6.15 -3.66
N CYS A 112 -12.51 -6.33 -3.98
CA CYS A 112 -11.45 -6.56 -2.98
C CYS A 112 -11.10 -5.23 -2.30
N HIS A 113 -11.71 -5.00 -1.13
CA HIS A 113 -11.49 -3.78 -0.36
C HIS A 113 -10.13 -3.76 0.36
N GLN A 114 -9.36 -4.85 0.34
CA GLN A 114 -8.04 -4.91 0.98
C GLN A 114 -7.02 -5.76 0.19
N GLN A 115 -5.79 -5.28 0.15
CA GLN A 115 -4.60 -6.03 -0.25
C GLN A 115 -3.56 -6.02 0.88
N GLN A 116 -2.75 -7.08 0.95
CA GLN A 116 -1.51 -7.09 1.71
C GLN A 116 -0.35 -7.15 0.72
N VAL A 117 0.58 -6.23 0.89
CA VAL A 117 1.73 -6.01 0.02
C VAL A 117 3.00 -6.12 0.84
N ASP A 118 4.00 -6.82 0.31
CA ASP A 118 5.36 -6.72 0.79
C ASP A 118 6.13 -5.71 -0.08
N ALA A 119 6.48 -4.55 0.49
CA ALA A 119 7.19 -3.47 -0.18
C ALA A 119 8.71 -3.58 -0.03
N PHE A 120 9.47 -2.96 -0.93
CA PHE A 120 10.94 -3.02 -1.02
C PHE A 120 11.51 -4.41 -1.31
N THR A 121 10.71 -5.28 -1.91
CA THR A 121 11.10 -6.64 -2.28
C THR A 121 10.41 -7.10 -3.56
N ARG A 122 10.97 -8.13 -4.19
CA ARG A 122 10.31 -8.94 -5.23
C ARG A 122 9.84 -10.30 -4.70
N GLU A 123 10.35 -10.70 -3.55
CA GLU A 123 10.12 -12.01 -2.97
C GLU A 123 9.01 -11.91 -1.92
N PRO A 124 7.94 -12.73 -2.03
CA PRO A 124 6.94 -12.83 -0.98
C PRO A 124 7.59 -13.11 0.38
N PHE A 125 7.03 -12.51 1.42
CA PHE A 125 7.45 -12.63 2.81
C PHE A 125 8.80 -11.98 3.15
N GLN A 126 9.37 -11.20 2.24
CA GLN A 126 10.51 -10.30 2.49
C GLN A 126 10.05 -8.84 2.53
N GLY A 127 10.97 -7.87 2.61
CA GLY A 127 10.63 -6.45 2.60
C GLY A 127 9.77 -6.02 3.81
N ASN A 128 9.00 -4.95 3.63
CA ASN A 128 8.10 -4.43 4.66
C ASN A 128 6.62 -4.74 4.34
N PRO A 129 5.92 -5.56 5.15
CA PRO A 129 4.52 -5.85 4.94
C PRO A 129 3.63 -4.65 5.29
N ALA A 130 2.68 -4.35 4.41
CA ALA A 130 1.68 -3.32 4.59
C ALA A 130 0.31 -3.78 4.12
N ALA A 131 -0.73 -3.37 4.84
CA ALA A 131 -2.10 -3.51 4.38
C ALA A 131 -2.52 -2.25 3.61
N VAL A 132 -3.22 -2.43 2.51
CA VAL A 132 -3.79 -1.36 1.70
C VAL A 132 -5.29 -1.58 1.60
N VAL A 133 -6.09 -0.60 2.02
CA VAL A 133 -7.55 -0.66 2.03
C VAL A 133 -8.09 0.41 1.10
N LEU A 134 -8.84 -0.01 0.08
CA LEU A 134 -9.48 0.89 -0.87
C LEU A 134 -10.91 1.19 -0.43
N LEU A 135 -11.16 2.46 -0.14
CA LEU A 135 -12.46 2.97 0.31
C LEU A 135 -13.14 3.79 -0.78
N GLN A 136 -14.46 3.83 -0.72
CA GLN A 136 -15.22 4.83 -1.47
C GLN A 136 -15.02 6.22 -0.84
N PRO A 137 -15.06 7.32 -1.62
CA PRO A 137 -14.83 8.66 -1.09
C PRO A 137 -15.70 9.01 0.12
N GLY A 138 -17.00 8.68 0.05
CA GLY A 138 -17.93 8.91 1.17
C GLY A 138 -17.54 8.20 2.47
N GLY A 139 -17.02 6.96 2.39
CA GLY A 139 -16.56 6.22 3.55
C GLY A 139 -15.24 6.76 4.11
N PHE A 140 -14.33 7.19 3.24
CA PHE A 140 -13.04 7.76 3.64
C PHE A 140 -13.16 9.13 4.34
N HIS A 141 -14.10 9.96 3.87
CA HIS A 141 -14.37 11.29 4.40
C HIS A 141 -15.44 11.33 5.50
N HIS A 142 -16.01 10.18 5.87
CA HIS A 142 -16.96 10.09 6.97
C HIS A 142 -16.30 10.54 8.29
N GLU A 143 -17.05 11.22 9.16
CA GLU A 143 -16.54 11.76 10.44
C GLU A 143 -15.93 10.68 11.34
N ARG A 144 -16.59 9.51 11.44
CA ARG A 144 -16.14 8.33 12.19
C ARG A 144 -15.08 7.46 11.48
N ALA A 145 -14.61 7.86 10.30
CA ALA A 145 -13.66 7.05 9.53
C ALA A 145 -12.31 6.88 10.23
N PRO A 146 -11.70 7.91 10.88
CA PRO A 146 -10.41 7.74 11.55
C PRO A 146 -10.44 6.71 12.69
N GLU A 147 -11.51 6.68 13.49
CA GLU A 147 -11.66 5.69 14.58
C GLU A 147 -11.74 4.27 14.00
N TRP A 148 -12.52 4.09 12.94
CA TRP A 148 -12.61 2.81 12.25
C TRP A 148 -11.28 2.39 11.61
N MET A 149 -10.59 3.31 10.93
CA MET A 149 -9.29 3.06 10.31
C MET A 149 -8.24 2.63 11.35
N GLN A 150 -8.25 3.25 12.54
CA GLN A 150 -7.38 2.87 13.65
C GLN A 150 -7.70 1.48 14.20
N LEU A 151 -8.98 1.11 14.31
CA LEU A 151 -9.40 -0.24 14.70
C LEU A 151 -8.92 -1.30 13.71
N VAL A 152 -9.09 -1.04 12.41
CA VAL A 152 -8.61 -1.92 11.35
C VAL A 152 -7.10 -2.05 11.38
N ALA A 153 -6.37 -0.94 11.52
CA ALA A 153 -4.90 -0.97 11.60
C ALA A 153 -4.40 -1.78 12.81
N ARG A 154 -5.08 -1.65 13.94
CA ARG A 154 -4.82 -2.46 15.14
C ARG A 154 -5.10 -3.95 14.91
N GLU A 155 -6.22 -4.28 14.26
CA GLU A 155 -6.57 -5.67 13.91
C GLU A 155 -5.55 -6.30 12.96
N LYS A 156 -5.03 -5.53 11.99
CA LYS A 156 -3.98 -6.01 11.07
C LYS A 156 -2.64 -6.21 11.76
N ASN A 157 -2.34 -5.39 12.77
CA ASN A 157 -1.10 -5.46 13.54
C ASN A 157 0.16 -5.49 12.66
N LEU A 158 0.16 -4.70 11.58
CA LEU A 158 1.30 -4.48 10.70
C LEU A 158 1.95 -3.13 11.00
N GLY A 159 3.18 -2.91 10.51
CA GLY A 159 3.90 -1.64 10.69
C GLY A 159 3.12 -0.42 10.19
N ALA A 160 2.38 -0.58 9.09
CA ALA A 160 1.37 0.38 8.68
C ALA A 160 0.20 -0.26 7.90
N THR A 161 -0.97 0.35 8.04
CA THR A 161 -2.13 0.16 7.16
C THR A 161 -2.42 1.48 6.43
N ALA A 162 -2.42 1.42 5.10
CA ALA A 162 -2.79 2.53 4.23
C ALA A 162 -4.27 2.43 3.86
N PHE A 163 -5.00 3.52 3.99
CA PHE A 163 -6.37 3.66 3.49
C PHE A 163 -6.36 4.68 2.37
N ALA A 164 -6.92 4.34 1.21
CA ALA A 164 -6.96 5.25 0.07
C ALA A 164 -8.37 5.32 -0.54
N ALA A 165 -8.75 6.52 -1.01
CA ALA A 165 -9.98 6.73 -1.74
C ALA A 165 -9.74 7.59 -2.99
N PRO A 166 -10.38 7.27 -4.13
CA PRO A 166 -10.20 8.03 -5.35
C PRO A 166 -10.74 9.46 -5.19
N ARG A 167 -10.05 10.45 -5.76
CA ARG A 167 -10.56 11.82 -5.90
C ARG A 167 -11.28 11.97 -7.24
N GLU A 168 -12.04 13.05 -7.41
CA GLU A 168 -12.57 13.40 -8.73
C GLU A 168 -11.43 13.56 -9.74
N ALA A 169 -11.69 13.17 -10.99
CA ALA A 169 -10.67 13.15 -12.04
C ALA A 169 -10.05 14.54 -12.24
N SER A 170 -8.71 14.60 -12.21
CA SER A 170 -7.97 15.81 -12.54
C SER A 170 -8.20 16.23 -14.00
N ALA A 171 -7.99 17.52 -14.30
CA ALA A 171 -7.96 18.01 -15.68
C ALA A 171 -6.87 17.34 -16.52
N ASP A 172 -5.82 16.83 -15.88
CA ASP A 172 -4.80 15.99 -16.50
C ASP A 172 -5.21 14.52 -16.46
N VAL A 173 -5.68 14.01 -17.61
CA VAL A 173 -6.13 12.63 -17.80
C VAL A 173 -5.03 11.58 -17.61
N THR A 174 -3.77 11.99 -17.47
CA THR A 174 -2.63 11.10 -17.23
C THR A 174 -2.30 10.90 -15.75
N VAL A 175 -2.98 11.64 -14.86
CA VAL A 175 -2.76 11.62 -13.40
C VAL A 175 -4.00 11.08 -12.70
N VAL A 176 -3.82 10.05 -11.88
CA VAL A 176 -4.86 9.56 -10.98
C VAL A 176 -4.61 10.12 -9.58
N GLU A 177 -5.65 10.61 -8.94
CA GLU A 177 -5.54 11.28 -7.65
C GLU A 177 -6.29 10.49 -6.58
N TYR A 178 -5.67 10.31 -5.42
CA TYR A 178 -6.23 9.62 -4.27
C TYR A 178 -6.03 10.45 -3.01
N ASP A 179 -7.00 10.42 -2.11
CA ASP A 179 -6.77 10.77 -0.72
C ASP A 179 -6.23 9.54 0.01
N ILE A 180 -5.25 9.75 0.90
CA ILE A 180 -4.62 8.66 1.66
C ILE A 180 -4.45 9.03 3.13
N LYS A 181 -4.62 8.03 4.00
CA LYS A 181 -4.24 8.08 5.42
C LYS A 181 -3.46 6.82 5.77
N TRP A 182 -2.55 6.93 6.72
CA TRP A 182 -1.76 5.81 7.22
C TRP A 182 -1.93 5.68 8.72
N PHE A 183 -2.00 4.45 9.19
CA PHE A 183 -2.13 4.15 10.62
C PHE A 183 -1.17 3.04 11.00
N SER A 184 -0.43 3.22 12.09
CA SER A 184 0.16 2.10 12.82
C SER A 184 -0.91 1.45 13.70
N PRO A 185 -0.61 0.37 14.44
CA PRO A 185 -1.54 -0.20 15.39
C PRO A 185 -1.97 0.76 16.51
N LEU A 186 -1.20 1.83 16.75
CA LEU A 186 -1.41 2.75 17.87
C LEU A 186 -1.85 4.16 17.44
N VAL A 187 -1.38 4.67 16.31
CA VAL A 187 -1.57 6.08 15.93
C VAL A 187 -1.68 6.29 14.41
N GLU A 188 -2.32 7.39 14.00
CA GLU A 188 -2.24 7.92 12.63
C GLU A 188 -0.81 8.42 12.34
N LEU A 189 -0.27 8.05 11.18
CA LEU A 189 1.06 8.43 10.72
C LEU A 189 0.96 9.61 9.74
N THR A 190 1.86 10.58 9.88
CA THR A 190 1.91 11.76 9.00
C THR A 190 2.40 11.44 7.59
N LEU A 191 3.23 10.40 7.44
CA LEU A 191 3.73 9.91 6.15
C LEU A 191 4.24 8.48 6.26
N CYS A 192 3.82 7.60 5.36
CA CYS A 192 4.40 6.27 5.22
C CYS A 192 4.63 5.93 3.73
N GLY A 193 5.88 5.66 3.36
CA GLY A 193 6.26 5.47 1.96
C GLY A 193 5.96 4.09 1.38
N HIS A 194 5.73 3.06 2.20
CA HIS A 194 5.77 1.68 1.73
C HIS A 194 4.42 1.08 1.31
N GLY A 195 3.31 1.80 1.51
CA GLY A 195 1.96 1.32 1.22
C GLY A 195 1.46 1.55 -0.22
N THR A 196 2.36 1.83 -1.18
CA THR A 196 1.95 2.41 -2.46
C THR A 196 2.42 1.58 -3.67
N LEU A 197 1.49 0.81 -4.25
CA LEU A 197 1.62 0.15 -5.56
C LEU A 197 0.43 0.56 -6.44
N SER A 198 0.68 0.87 -7.71
CA SER A 198 -0.27 1.28 -8.76
C SER A 198 0.40 1.01 -10.13
N THR A 199 -0.10 1.53 -11.25
CA THR A 199 0.50 1.40 -12.60
C THR A 199 0.50 2.71 -13.40
N ALA A 200 0.06 3.83 -12.80
CA ALA A 200 -0.01 5.18 -13.39
C ALA A 200 0.59 6.24 -12.46
N THR A 201 0.93 7.43 -12.93
CA THR A 201 1.36 8.50 -12.01
C THR A 201 0.23 8.78 -11.02
N VAL A 202 0.45 8.46 -9.74
CA VAL A 202 -0.51 8.67 -8.67
C VAL A 202 -0.06 9.82 -7.80
N ARG A 203 -0.97 10.79 -7.62
CA ARG A 203 -0.83 11.81 -6.58
C ARG A 203 -1.67 11.41 -5.39
N PHE A 204 -1.00 11.18 -4.28
CA PHE A 204 -1.63 10.91 -3.00
C PHE A 204 -1.66 12.18 -2.17
N TYR A 205 -2.85 12.62 -1.81
CA TYR A 205 -3.08 13.77 -0.96
C TYR A 205 -3.28 13.28 0.48
N ASN A 206 -2.40 13.68 1.38
CA ASN A 206 -2.61 13.60 2.83
C ASN A 206 -2.89 15.01 3.36
N ARG A 207 -3.38 15.12 4.61
CA ARG A 207 -3.66 16.36 5.36
C ARG A 207 -2.59 17.45 5.21
N THR A 208 -1.33 17.08 5.04
CA THR A 208 -0.21 18.04 5.02
C THR A 208 0.68 17.97 3.78
N ASN A 209 0.55 16.96 2.92
CA ASN A 209 1.54 16.68 1.88
C ASN A 209 0.94 15.99 0.65
N ILE A 210 1.59 16.18 -0.50
CA ILE A 210 1.33 15.42 -1.73
C ILE A 210 2.50 14.45 -1.95
N LEU A 211 2.22 13.16 -1.94
CA LEU A 211 3.16 12.12 -2.37
C LEU A 211 2.93 11.86 -3.87
N ILE A 212 3.98 12.06 -4.65
CA ILE A 212 3.98 11.75 -6.09
C ILE A 212 4.67 10.41 -6.27
N CYS A 213 3.90 9.43 -6.76
CA CYS A 213 4.37 8.12 -7.15
C CYS A 213 4.31 8.01 -8.67
N ARG A 214 5.42 7.66 -9.30
CA ARG A 214 5.49 7.38 -10.74
C ARG A 214 5.99 5.97 -11.00
N TYR A 215 5.69 5.50 -12.20
CA TYR A 215 6.12 4.20 -12.69
C TYR A 215 7.34 4.34 -13.55
N GLU A 216 8.33 3.49 -13.30
CA GLU A 216 9.46 3.30 -14.20
C GLU A 216 9.53 1.82 -14.59
N VAL A 217 9.59 1.56 -15.90
CA VAL A 217 9.93 0.25 -16.44
C VAL A 217 11.43 0.26 -16.70
N THR A 218 12.16 -0.60 -16.01
CA THR A 218 13.61 -0.72 -16.22
C THR A 218 13.92 -1.48 -17.52
N SER A 219 15.17 -1.38 -17.98
CA SER A 219 15.60 -1.95 -19.26
C SER A 219 15.40 -3.47 -19.36
N ASP A 220 15.31 -4.15 -18.22
CA ASP A 220 14.98 -5.57 -18.04
C ASP A 220 13.48 -5.87 -17.98
N GLN A 221 12.62 -4.91 -18.37
CA GLN A 221 11.15 -4.99 -18.32
C GLN A 221 10.59 -5.21 -16.91
N GLN A 222 11.35 -4.85 -15.87
CA GLN A 222 10.88 -4.91 -14.49
C GLN A 222 10.19 -3.59 -14.11
N PHE A 223 9.14 -3.70 -13.31
CA PHE A 223 8.41 -2.54 -12.79
C PHE A 223 9.04 -2.04 -11.50
N ARG A 224 9.17 -0.72 -11.36
CA ARG A 224 9.54 -0.05 -10.09
C ARG A 224 8.62 1.13 -9.82
N VAL A 225 8.33 1.33 -8.54
CA VAL A 225 7.66 2.53 -8.04
C VAL A 225 8.73 3.53 -7.66
N VAL A 226 8.59 4.75 -8.15
CA VAL A 226 9.45 5.87 -7.78
C VAL A 226 8.64 6.89 -7.00
N MET A 227 9.13 7.19 -5.80
CA MET A 227 8.49 8.09 -4.85
C MET A 227 9.37 9.30 -4.64
N ASN A 228 8.79 10.49 -4.79
CA ASN A 228 9.52 11.74 -4.64
C ASN A 228 9.26 12.34 -3.24
N PHE A 229 10.31 12.43 -2.42
CA PHE A 229 10.27 12.97 -1.06
C PHE A 229 11.22 14.15 -0.88
N PRO A 230 10.94 15.07 0.07
CA PRO A 230 11.96 16.00 0.52
C PRO A 230 13.10 15.26 1.23
N CYS A 231 14.34 15.72 1.05
CA CYS A 231 15.47 15.24 1.82
C CYS A 231 15.27 15.57 3.31
N LYS A 232 15.58 14.62 4.20
CA LYS A 232 15.72 14.88 5.63
C LYS A 232 17.18 15.22 5.92
N LEU A 233 17.53 16.51 5.85
CA LEU A 233 18.90 16.93 6.16
C LEU A 233 19.21 16.74 7.64
N THR A 234 20.44 16.35 7.92
CA THR A 234 20.90 16.10 9.28
C THR A 234 21.22 17.38 10.04
N ALA A 235 20.90 17.40 11.32
CA ALA A 235 21.25 18.43 12.29
C ALA A 235 22.07 17.84 13.45
N PRO A 236 22.71 18.67 14.28
CA PRO A 236 23.25 18.22 15.57
C PRO A 236 22.17 17.55 16.43
N LEU A 237 22.59 16.64 17.33
CA LEU A 237 21.68 16.02 18.28
C LEU A 237 21.00 17.04 19.19
N SER A 238 19.81 16.68 19.68
CA SER A 238 19.07 17.45 20.68
C SER A 238 19.93 17.69 21.93
N PRO A 239 19.85 18.89 22.55
CA PRO A 239 20.57 19.16 23.80
C PRO A 239 20.26 18.11 24.87
N GLY A 240 21.31 17.51 25.45
CA GLY A 240 21.17 16.47 26.47
C GLY A 240 21.31 15.04 25.95
N THR A 241 21.21 14.82 24.63
CA THR A 241 21.48 13.51 24.02
C THR A 241 22.98 13.35 23.76
N SER A 242 23.60 12.36 24.41
CA SER A 242 25.02 12.04 24.24
C SER A 242 25.23 10.75 23.43
N LEU A 243 26.44 10.59 22.87
CA LEU A 243 26.80 9.34 22.17
C LEU A 243 26.83 8.15 23.14
N GLU A 244 27.18 8.38 24.40
CA GLU A 244 27.15 7.38 25.46
C GLU A 244 25.71 6.90 25.75
N ALA A 245 24.75 7.81 25.79
CA ALA A 245 23.34 7.46 25.96
C ALA A 245 22.83 6.64 24.76
N ILE A 246 23.18 7.04 23.54
CA ILE A 246 22.86 6.30 22.31
C ILE A 246 23.49 4.91 22.33
N ALA A 247 24.78 4.79 22.65
CA ALA A 247 25.47 3.51 22.73
C ALA A 247 24.83 2.57 23.77
N ALA A 248 24.47 3.12 24.95
CA ALA A 248 23.80 2.40 26.01
C ALA A 248 22.37 1.96 25.65
N ALA A 249 21.67 2.72 24.80
CA ALA A 249 20.35 2.36 24.27
C ALA A 249 20.44 1.30 23.16
N LEU A 250 21.53 1.28 22.40
CA LEU A 250 21.77 0.30 21.32
C LEU A 250 22.48 -0.98 21.81
N GLY A 251 22.91 -1.01 23.07
CA GLY A 251 23.62 -2.14 23.66
C GLY A 251 25.01 -2.36 23.06
N VAL A 252 25.69 -1.30 22.65
CA VAL A 252 27.03 -1.33 22.03
C VAL A 252 28.03 -0.52 22.85
N ALA A 253 29.33 -0.77 22.62
CA ALA A 253 30.37 0.04 23.22
C ALA A 253 30.38 1.46 22.60
N PRO A 254 30.59 2.55 23.38
CA PRO A 254 30.60 3.92 22.85
C PRO A 254 31.57 4.14 21.70
N VAL A 255 32.73 3.46 21.72
CA VAL A 255 33.73 3.52 20.64
C VAL A 255 33.19 3.01 19.29
N GLY A 256 32.16 2.17 19.32
CA GLY A 256 31.51 1.65 18.11
C GLY A 256 30.53 2.63 17.47
N VAL A 257 30.19 3.73 18.15
CA VAL A 257 29.36 4.81 17.60
C VAL A 257 30.27 5.82 16.90
N LEU A 258 30.27 5.79 15.57
CA LEU A 258 31.15 6.61 14.74
C LEU A 258 30.61 8.02 14.49
N ASP A 259 29.29 8.17 14.48
CA ASP A 259 28.59 9.46 14.32
C ASP A 259 27.12 9.28 14.72
N ALA A 260 26.49 10.36 15.18
CA ALA A 260 25.04 10.38 15.40
C ALA A 260 24.47 11.77 15.12
N ARG A 261 23.36 11.83 14.39
CA ARG A 261 22.75 13.06 13.89
C ARG A 261 21.23 12.99 13.96
N LEU A 262 20.61 14.13 14.25
CA LEU A 262 19.16 14.25 14.17
C LEU A 262 18.74 14.42 12.70
N ALA A 263 17.68 13.75 12.28
CA ALA A 263 17.05 13.88 10.97
C ALA A 263 15.54 14.00 11.14
N LEU A 264 15.07 15.25 11.30
CA LEU A 264 13.73 15.58 11.81
C LEU A 264 13.50 15.01 13.22
N ASN A 265 12.68 13.97 13.33
CA ASN A 265 12.30 13.31 14.58
C ASN A 265 13.00 11.94 14.77
N ASP A 266 13.85 11.55 13.83
CA ASP A 266 14.64 10.32 13.88
C ASP A 266 16.11 10.63 14.17
N VAL A 267 16.85 9.71 14.77
CA VAL A 267 18.31 9.78 14.93
C VAL A 267 18.97 8.82 13.96
N ILE A 268 19.85 9.34 13.10
CA ILE A 268 20.78 8.52 12.31
C ILE A 268 21.98 8.21 13.19
N VAL A 269 22.26 6.93 13.42
CA VAL A 269 23.42 6.46 14.18
C VAL A 269 24.32 5.62 13.27
N ARG A 270 25.50 6.12 12.96
CA ARG A 270 26.50 5.37 12.19
C ARG A 270 27.37 4.56 13.14
N LEU A 271 27.36 3.25 12.96
CA LEU A 271 28.19 2.32 13.72
C LEU A 271 29.35 1.79 12.88
N ASP A 272 30.37 1.28 13.56
CA ASP A 272 31.28 0.33 12.92
C ASP A 272 30.59 -1.02 12.68
N LYS A 273 31.22 -1.87 11.88
CA LYS A 273 30.64 -3.17 11.47
C LYS A 273 30.42 -4.11 12.66
N SER A 274 31.38 -4.16 13.60
CA SER A 274 31.30 -5.03 14.77
C SER A 274 30.18 -4.61 15.71
N ALA A 275 30.02 -3.30 15.94
CA ALA A 275 28.94 -2.73 16.73
C ALA A 275 27.57 -2.95 16.05
N PHE A 276 27.49 -2.78 14.72
CA PHE A 276 26.25 -3.03 13.97
C PHE A 276 25.79 -4.50 14.06
N GLU A 277 26.71 -5.46 13.98
CA GLU A 277 26.42 -6.89 14.09
C GLU A 277 26.06 -7.33 15.51
N SER A 278 26.54 -6.62 16.54
CA SER A 278 26.34 -6.95 17.97
C SER A 278 25.24 -6.15 18.66
N LEU A 279 24.43 -5.41 17.88
CA LEU A 279 23.32 -4.61 18.38
C LEU A 279 22.38 -5.41 19.30
N THR A 280 22.16 -4.87 20.51
CA THR A 280 21.17 -5.37 21.48
C THR A 280 20.30 -4.20 21.97
N PRO A 281 19.35 -3.73 21.13
CA PRO A 281 18.58 -2.52 21.41
C PRO A 281 17.74 -2.64 22.68
N ASP A 282 17.86 -1.67 23.58
CA ASP A 282 16.97 -1.44 24.70
C ASP A 282 15.87 -0.48 24.27
N HIS A 283 14.71 -1.06 23.91
CA HIS A 283 13.56 -0.29 23.43
C HIS A 283 13.03 0.72 24.46
N GLY A 284 13.22 0.47 25.76
CA GLY A 284 12.83 1.40 26.81
C GLY A 284 13.68 2.66 26.76
N ARG A 285 15.00 2.50 26.66
CA ARG A 285 15.94 3.62 26.53
C ARG A 285 15.80 4.37 25.21
N ILE A 286 15.53 3.67 24.11
CA ILE A 286 15.29 4.31 22.81
C ILE A 286 14.10 5.28 22.91
N ASN A 287 13.02 4.88 23.59
CA ASN A 287 11.84 5.71 23.82
C ASN A 287 12.11 6.98 24.65
N GLU A 288 13.17 7.01 25.45
CA GLU A 288 13.53 8.16 26.28
C GLU A 288 14.34 9.22 25.51
N ILE A 289 14.89 8.86 24.34
CA ILE A 289 15.80 9.73 23.60
C ILE A 289 15.07 10.49 22.48
N GLU A 290 14.56 9.78 21.47
CA GLU A 290 13.90 10.37 20.30
C GLU A 290 12.84 9.39 19.73
N THR A 291 12.08 9.83 18.73
CA THR A 291 10.96 9.03 18.19
C THR A 291 11.43 7.72 17.54
N GLY A 292 12.51 7.78 16.76
CA GLY A 292 13.03 6.63 16.00
C GLY A 292 14.54 6.66 15.84
N PHE A 293 15.17 5.48 15.81
CA PHE A 293 16.60 5.29 15.61
C PHE A 293 16.82 4.55 14.30
N VAL A 294 17.47 5.19 13.33
CA VAL A 294 18.00 4.51 12.15
C VAL A 294 19.49 4.26 12.34
N VAL A 295 19.81 3.01 12.64
CA VAL A 295 21.20 2.57 12.83
C VAL A 295 21.74 2.12 11.49
N THR A 296 22.97 2.50 11.14
CA THR A 296 23.52 2.23 9.82
C THR A 296 25.03 2.00 9.84
N THR A 297 25.53 1.22 8.89
CA THR A 297 26.96 0.99 8.65
C THR A 297 27.21 0.92 7.14
N GLU A 298 28.45 1.16 6.72
CA GLU A 298 28.87 0.89 5.35
C GLU A 298 28.76 -0.61 5.08
N ALA A 299 28.26 -0.96 3.91
CA ALA A 299 28.10 -2.36 3.53
C ALA A 299 29.47 -3.01 3.26
N PRO A 300 29.60 -4.34 3.47
CA PRO A 300 30.75 -5.09 2.98
C PRO A 300 30.94 -4.94 1.47
N SER A 301 32.18 -4.98 0.98
CA SER A 301 32.50 -4.79 -0.45
C SER A 301 31.91 -5.85 -1.39
N ASN A 302 31.53 -7.01 -0.84
CA ASN A 302 30.86 -8.10 -1.56
C ASN A 302 29.33 -8.01 -1.49
N HIS A 303 28.76 -7.00 -0.81
CA HIS A 303 27.32 -6.78 -0.76
C HIS A 303 26.86 -5.95 -1.95
N SER A 304 25.62 -6.15 -2.40
CA SER A 304 25.01 -5.39 -3.49
C SER A 304 24.52 -3.98 -3.09
N ALA A 305 24.67 -3.61 -1.82
CA ALA A 305 24.22 -2.33 -1.27
C ALA A 305 25.44 -1.47 -0.93
N ASP A 306 25.25 -0.16 -0.85
CA ASP A 306 26.27 0.79 -0.40
C ASP A 306 26.34 0.87 1.13
N PHE A 307 25.18 0.76 1.79
CA PHE A 307 25.08 0.77 3.25
C PHE A 307 23.99 -0.19 3.73
N LEU A 308 24.13 -0.62 4.98
CA LEU A 308 23.15 -1.43 5.71
C LEU A 308 22.45 -0.55 6.74
N SER A 309 21.19 -0.85 7.05
CA SER A 309 20.47 -0.18 8.12
C SER A 309 19.53 -1.09 8.90
N ARG A 310 19.16 -0.62 10.11
CA ARG A 310 18.10 -1.14 10.98
C ARG A 310 17.31 0.05 11.51
N PHE A 311 16.02 -0.13 11.79
CA PHE A 311 15.18 0.97 12.29
C PHE A 311 14.37 0.53 13.50
N PHE A 312 14.43 1.32 14.57
CA PHE A 312 13.74 1.07 15.83
C PHE A 312 12.88 2.28 16.20
N ALA A 313 11.57 2.11 16.38
CA ALA A 313 10.66 3.18 16.80
C ALA A 313 9.60 2.67 17.79
N PRO A 314 10.01 2.23 18.99
CA PRO A 314 9.11 1.62 19.96
C PRO A 314 7.99 2.57 20.42
N SER A 315 8.19 3.89 20.31
CA SER A 315 7.25 4.93 20.72
C SER A 315 5.94 4.91 19.92
N ILE A 316 5.99 4.36 18.70
CA ILE A 316 4.83 4.18 17.81
C ILE A 316 4.40 2.71 17.70
N GLY A 317 4.91 1.85 18.60
CA GLY A 317 4.58 0.43 18.68
C GLY A 317 5.43 -0.47 17.77
N ILE A 318 6.52 0.05 17.20
CA ILE A 318 7.36 -0.70 16.26
C ILE A 318 8.75 -0.88 16.88
N ASN A 319 8.95 -2.01 17.55
CA ASN A 319 10.25 -2.33 18.14
C ASN A 319 11.35 -2.33 17.08
N GLU A 320 11.14 -3.01 15.95
CA GLU A 320 12.03 -2.98 14.79
C GLU A 320 11.21 -3.05 13.49
N ASP A 321 11.46 -2.13 12.56
CA ASP A 321 10.77 -2.07 11.26
C ASP A 321 11.61 -2.77 10.19
N PRO A 322 11.05 -3.68 9.37
CA PRO A 322 11.80 -4.39 8.35
C PRO A 322 12.48 -3.49 7.32
N VAL A 323 11.75 -2.51 6.76
CA VAL A 323 12.30 -1.54 5.78
C VAL A 323 11.58 -0.20 5.87
N THR A 324 12.31 0.86 6.21
CA THR A 324 11.72 2.17 6.50
C THR A 324 12.07 3.19 5.43
N GLY A 325 11.19 3.35 4.43
CA GLY A 325 11.42 4.30 3.33
C GLY A 325 11.65 5.75 3.80
N SER A 326 10.90 6.22 4.81
CA SER A 326 11.06 7.57 5.36
C SER A 326 12.43 7.81 5.99
N ALA A 327 13.07 6.79 6.56
CA ALA A 327 14.43 6.88 7.08
C ALA A 327 15.47 7.04 5.95
N HIS A 328 15.22 6.44 4.78
CA HIS A 328 16.08 6.57 3.61
C HIS A 328 16.08 7.97 3.01
N CYS A 329 15.07 8.80 3.33
CA CYS A 329 15.10 10.23 2.99
C CYS A 329 16.19 11.00 3.75
N GLY A 330 16.65 10.49 4.90
CA GLY A 330 17.79 11.01 5.67
C GLY A 330 19.09 10.25 5.40
N LEU A 331 19.03 8.92 5.28
CA LEU A 331 20.21 8.11 4.94
C LEU A 331 20.80 8.46 3.58
N GLY A 332 19.96 8.80 2.59
CA GLY A 332 20.39 9.22 1.26
C GLY A 332 21.40 10.37 1.28
N PRO A 333 21.01 11.59 1.74
CA PRO A 333 21.95 12.70 1.83
C PRO A 333 23.11 12.43 2.80
N TYR A 334 22.88 11.69 3.90
CA TYR A 334 23.92 11.34 4.87
C TYR A 334 25.05 10.50 4.25
N TRP A 335 24.70 9.36 3.64
CA TRP A 335 25.67 8.48 2.99
C TRP A 335 26.23 9.05 1.70
N SER A 336 25.47 9.90 0.99
CA SER A 336 25.99 10.63 -0.16
C SER A 336 27.17 11.51 0.20
N GLY A 337 27.09 12.22 1.32
CA GLY A 337 28.19 13.05 1.82
C GLY A 337 29.43 12.24 2.19
N ILE A 338 29.25 11.00 2.66
CA ILE A 338 30.35 10.10 3.07
C ILE A 338 30.99 9.42 1.86
N LEU A 339 30.16 8.85 0.96
CA LEU A 339 30.63 8.01 -0.15
C LEU A 339 30.88 8.79 -1.43
N GLY A 340 30.47 10.06 -1.50
CA GLY A 340 30.58 10.89 -2.70
C GLY A 340 29.68 10.43 -3.86
N LYS A 341 28.64 9.62 -3.59
CA LYS A 341 27.71 9.08 -4.58
C LYS A 341 26.36 9.78 -4.51
N ARG A 342 25.69 9.95 -5.64
CA ARG A 342 24.32 10.54 -5.72
C ARG A 342 23.23 9.51 -5.93
N LYS A 343 23.60 8.37 -6.51
CA LYS A 343 22.78 7.16 -6.60
C LYS A 343 23.34 6.15 -5.63
N LEU A 344 22.50 5.72 -4.70
CA LEU A 344 22.87 4.84 -3.60
C LEU A 344 21.85 3.71 -3.50
N THR A 345 22.27 2.57 -3.00
CA THR A 345 21.38 1.48 -2.63
C THR A 345 21.55 1.18 -1.14
N GLY A 346 20.48 1.34 -0.38
CA GLY A 346 20.42 0.90 1.02
C GLY A 346 19.80 -0.50 1.12
N TYR A 347 20.29 -1.31 2.05
CA TYR A 347 19.61 -2.54 2.46
C TYR A 347 19.25 -2.45 3.95
N GLN A 348 17.95 -2.45 4.24
CA GLN A 348 17.46 -2.51 5.61
C GLN A 348 16.95 -3.91 5.89
N ALA A 349 17.31 -4.46 7.06
CA ALA A 349 16.85 -5.79 7.44
C ALA A 349 16.71 -5.95 8.95
N THR A 350 15.72 -6.74 9.33
CA THR A 350 15.60 -7.42 10.62
C THR A 350 16.26 -8.81 10.52
N SER A 351 16.19 -9.60 11.59
CA SER A 351 16.61 -11.01 11.55
C SER A 351 15.78 -11.91 10.64
N VAL A 352 14.58 -11.47 10.21
CA VAL A 352 13.63 -12.31 9.46
C VAL A 352 13.27 -11.78 8.08
N ARG A 353 13.36 -10.46 7.88
CA ARG A 353 12.95 -9.77 6.65
C ARG A 353 13.94 -8.68 6.31
N GLY A 354 14.22 -8.51 5.03
CA GLY A 354 14.96 -7.35 4.53
C GLY A 354 14.53 -6.92 3.14
N GLY A 355 14.96 -5.73 2.74
CA GLY A 355 14.63 -5.17 1.44
C GLY A 355 15.58 -4.05 1.01
N PHE A 356 15.59 -3.84 -0.30
CA PHE A 356 16.45 -2.85 -0.95
C PHE A 356 15.68 -1.56 -1.20
N VAL A 357 16.35 -0.44 -0.93
CA VAL A 357 15.85 0.89 -1.26
C VAL A 357 16.88 1.58 -2.14
N GLU A 358 16.52 1.82 -3.39
CA GLU A 358 17.33 2.63 -4.29
C GLU A 358 17.03 4.10 -4.03
N ILE A 359 18.09 4.91 -3.97
CA ILE A 359 18.05 6.32 -3.62
C ILE A 359 18.71 7.10 -4.75
N ASP A 360 18.01 8.11 -5.24
CA ASP A 360 18.51 9.07 -6.24
C ASP A 360 18.36 10.48 -5.66
N LEU A 361 19.46 11.17 -5.38
CA LEU A 361 19.42 12.57 -4.97
C LEU A 361 19.22 13.45 -6.20
N ASP A 362 18.01 14.00 -6.34
CA ASP A 362 17.55 14.64 -7.58
C ASP A 362 18.40 15.89 -7.91
N ASP A 363 19.18 15.79 -8.97
CA ASP A 363 20.00 16.90 -9.49
C ASP A 363 19.15 18.02 -10.10
N ALA A 364 17.99 17.68 -10.65
CA ALA A 364 17.09 18.65 -11.25
C ALA A 364 16.28 19.41 -10.19
N GLN A 365 16.07 18.82 -9.02
CA GLN A 365 15.36 19.43 -7.90
C GLN A 365 16.17 19.31 -6.59
N PRO A 366 17.12 20.22 -6.35
CA PRO A 366 17.92 20.23 -5.13
C PRO A 366 17.06 20.16 -3.87
N GLY A 367 17.44 19.30 -2.92
CA GLY A 367 16.66 19.07 -1.69
C GLY A 367 15.56 18.02 -1.82
N ARG A 368 15.44 17.34 -2.97
CA ARG A 368 14.56 16.19 -3.16
C ARG A 368 15.36 14.89 -3.28
N VAL A 369 14.73 13.81 -2.86
CA VAL A 369 15.24 12.44 -2.95
C VAL A 369 14.17 11.56 -3.57
N LEU A 370 14.55 10.80 -4.59
CA LEU A 370 13.71 9.78 -5.19
C LEU A 370 14.05 8.44 -4.56
N LEU A 371 13.06 7.81 -3.95
CA LEU A 371 13.15 6.44 -3.47
C LEU A 371 12.53 5.53 -4.53
N LYS A 372 13.28 4.52 -4.96
CA LYS A 372 12.80 3.53 -5.94
C LYS A 372 12.76 2.17 -5.28
N CYS A 373 11.64 1.49 -5.47
CA CYS A 373 11.42 0.19 -4.89
C CYS A 373 10.48 -0.65 -5.75
N GLN A 374 10.35 -1.90 -5.33
CA GLN A 374 9.39 -2.85 -5.88
C GLN A 374 8.51 -3.35 -4.75
N GLY A 375 7.41 -3.99 -5.10
CA GLY A 375 6.58 -4.66 -4.13
C GLY A 375 5.82 -5.80 -4.78
N VAL A 376 5.37 -6.73 -3.94
CA VAL A 376 4.62 -7.91 -4.34
C VAL A 376 3.36 -8.02 -3.50
N VAL A 377 2.22 -8.26 -4.17
CA VAL A 377 0.96 -8.55 -3.48
C VAL A 377 1.03 -9.99 -2.97
N VAL A 378 0.86 -10.18 -1.67
CA VAL A 378 0.93 -11.51 -1.03
C VAL A 378 -0.41 -12.04 -0.55
N ALA A 379 -1.39 -11.15 -0.35
CA ALA A 379 -2.77 -11.55 -0.07
C ALA A 379 -3.77 -10.49 -0.57
N CYS A 380 -4.97 -10.93 -0.91
CA CYS A 380 -6.11 -10.09 -1.25
C CYS A 380 -7.34 -10.55 -0.46
N GLY A 381 -8.22 -9.63 -0.09
CA GLY A 381 -9.42 -9.98 0.65
C GLY A 381 -10.42 -8.83 0.79
N VAL A 382 -11.42 -9.08 1.63
CA VAL A 382 -12.50 -8.16 1.95
C VAL A 382 -12.50 -7.91 3.46
N LEU A 383 -12.67 -6.64 3.84
CA LEU A 383 -12.95 -6.29 5.23
C LEU A 383 -14.46 -6.40 5.46
N THR A 384 -14.86 -7.21 6.43
CA THR A 384 -16.26 -7.22 6.90
C THR A 384 -16.59 -5.86 7.52
N PRO A 385 -17.72 -5.24 7.15
CA PRO A 385 -18.13 -3.98 7.76
C PRO A 385 -18.39 -4.17 9.26
N SER A 386 -17.91 -3.24 10.08
CA SER A 386 -18.33 -3.14 11.48
C SER A 386 -19.60 -2.30 11.53
N HIS A 387 -20.62 -2.79 12.23
CA HIS A 387 -21.93 -2.16 12.42
C HIS A 387 -21.89 -0.67 12.82
#